data_AF-A0A162G1J7-F1
#
_entry.id   AF-A0A162G1J7-F1
#
_cell.length_a   1.000
_cell.length_b   1.000
_cell.length_c   1.000
_cell.angle_alpha   90.00
_cell.angle_beta   90.00
_cell.angle_gamma   90.00
#
_symmetry.space_group_name_H-M   'P 1'
#
loop_
_entity.id
_entity.type
_entity.pdbx_description
1 polymer ?
#
loop_
_entity_poly.entity_id
_entity_poly.type
_entity_poly.pdbx_seq_one_letter_code
_entity_poly.pdbx_strand_id
1 'polypeptide(L)'
;MSFQASFKQILRDKMGENTSFSPEKESSSLNSDPAHMAFLLGQINRLEFQTRRGHYPQPKVRPQRKAHNFSVSQKLAFEFLKTWVHDLHEGFTANELKKAFRQAALALHPDHGGNTQQFLELKAHYQTLRELVSP
;
A
#
# COMPACT_ATOMS: atom_id res chain seq x y z
N MET A 1 -30.27 -42.43 -12.46
CA MET A 1 -29.49 -41.21 -12.19
C MET A 1 -30.47 -40.07 -11.92
N SER A 2 -30.89 -39.84 -10.66
CA SER A 2 -31.82 -38.76 -10.30
C SER A 2 -31.05 -37.53 -9.82
N PHE A 3 -31.08 -36.44 -10.57
CA PHE A 3 -30.49 -35.17 -10.16
C PHE A 3 -31.46 -34.45 -9.22
N GLN A 4 -31.23 -34.57 -7.92
CA GLN A 4 -31.93 -33.78 -6.91
C GLN A 4 -31.27 -32.39 -6.87
N ALA A 5 -31.75 -31.46 -7.70
CA ALA A 5 -31.31 -30.07 -7.63
C ALA A 5 -31.62 -29.51 -6.24
N SER A 6 -30.62 -28.95 -5.55
CA SER A 6 -30.79 -28.34 -4.23
C SER A 6 -31.72 -27.14 -4.34
N PHE A 7 -32.63 -26.95 -3.38
CA PHE A 7 -33.56 -25.82 -3.37
C PHE A 7 -32.85 -24.46 -3.45
N LYS A 8 -31.63 -24.36 -2.89
CA LYS A 8 -30.77 -23.17 -3.03
C LYS A 8 -30.36 -22.89 -4.47
N GLN A 9 -30.19 -23.95 -5.27
CA GLN A 9 -29.81 -23.89 -6.67
C GLN A 9 -30.99 -23.43 -7.53
N ILE A 10 -32.20 -23.94 -7.23
CA ILE A 10 -33.44 -23.51 -7.85
C ILE A 10 -33.73 -22.03 -7.54
N LEU A 11 -33.51 -21.59 -6.30
CA LEU A 11 -33.65 -20.18 -5.93
C LEU A 11 -32.63 -19.31 -6.64
N ARG A 12 -31.38 -19.76 -6.80
CA ARG A 12 -30.35 -19.01 -7.52
C ARG A 12 -30.68 -18.84 -9.01
N ASP A 13 -31.15 -19.90 -9.66
CA ASP A 13 -31.60 -19.84 -11.06
C ASP A 13 -32.83 -18.94 -11.23
N LYS A 14 -33.76 -18.95 -10.26
CA LYS A 14 -34.97 -18.11 -10.29
C LYS A 14 -34.68 -16.62 -10.01
N MET A 15 -33.63 -16.32 -9.25
CA MET A 15 -33.23 -14.95 -8.91
C MET A 15 -32.27 -14.33 -9.95
N GLY A 16 -31.91 -15.05 -11.01
CA GLY A 16 -31.10 -14.50 -12.11
C GLY A 16 -29.69 -14.08 -11.67
N GLU A 17 -29.18 -14.60 -10.56
CA GLU A 17 -27.82 -14.34 -10.06
C GLU A 17 -26.75 -15.15 -10.82
N ASN A 18 -26.95 -15.34 -12.13
CA ASN A 18 -25.84 -15.70 -13.01
C ASN A 18 -25.14 -14.38 -13.36
N THR A 19 -24.15 -14.06 -12.52
CA THR A 19 -23.22 -12.95 -12.62
C THR A 19 -22.58 -12.86 -14.00
N SER A 20 -23.29 -12.19 -14.91
CA SER A 20 -22.70 -11.48 -16.04
C SER A 20 -22.41 -10.08 -15.52
N PHE A 21 -21.13 -9.77 -15.38
CA PHE A 21 -20.64 -8.45 -15.00
C PHE A 21 -21.09 -7.46 -16.09
N SER A 22 -22.23 -6.80 -15.86
CA SER A 22 -22.81 -5.81 -16.77
C SER A 22 -22.57 -4.42 -16.21
N PRO A 23 -21.80 -3.55 -16.90
CA PRO A 23 -21.55 -2.17 -16.47
C PRO A 23 -22.83 -1.33 -16.38
N GLU A 24 -23.91 -1.77 -17.03
CA GLU A 24 -25.24 -1.15 -17.01
C GLU A 24 -25.92 -1.18 -15.62
N LYS A 25 -25.59 -2.13 -14.73
CA LYS A 25 -26.26 -2.23 -13.42
C LYS A 25 -25.73 -1.24 -12.38
N GLU A 26 -24.47 -0.80 -12.48
CA GLU A 26 -23.90 0.17 -11.53
C GLU A 26 -24.49 1.58 -11.70
N SER A 27 -24.88 1.97 -12.91
CA SER A 27 -25.54 3.25 -13.15
C SER A 27 -26.92 3.31 -12.48
N SER A 28 -27.66 2.20 -12.46
CA SER A 28 -29.02 2.13 -11.91
C SER A 28 -29.07 2.29 -10.37
N SER A 29 -28.08 1.75 -9.66
CA SER A 29 -28.00 1.87 -8.20
C SER A 29 -27.51 3.24 -7.75
N LEU A 30 -26.61 3.88 -8.51
CA LEU A 30 -26.18 5.25 -8.26
C LEU A 30 -27.29 6.27 -8.53
N ASN A 31 -28.07 6.07 -9.61
CA ASN A 31 -29.16 6.98 -9.99
C ASN A 31 -30.37 6.94 -9.02
N SER A 32 -30.47 5.91 -8.19
CA SER A 32 -31.52 5.78 -7.17
C SER A 32 -31.08 6.23 -5.77
N ASP A 33 -29.80 6.58 -5.59
CA ASP A 33 -29.29 7.10 -4.31
C ASP A 33 -29.76 8.55 -4.09
N PRO A 34 -30.50 8.85 -3.00
CA PRO A 34 -30.95 10.21 -2.68
C PRO A 34 -29.82 11.23 -2.60
N ALA A 35 -28.63 10.83 -2.11
CA ALA A 35 -27.48 11.71 -2.03
C ALA A 35 -26.94 12.05 -3.43
N HIS A 36 -26.93 11.08 -4.33
CA HIS A 36 -26.52 11.28 -5.72
C HIS A 36 -27.50 12.17 -6.48
N MET A 37 -28.81 11.94 -6.31
CA MET A 37 -29.84 12.81 -6.90
C MET A 37 -29.75 14.25 -6.38
N ALA A 38 -29.55 14.45 -5.08
CA ALA A 38 -29.37 15.78 -4.50
C ALA A 38 -28.13 16.50 -5.06
N PHE A 39 -27.05 15.76 -5.34
CA PHE A 39 -25.87 16.31 -6.01
C PHE A 39 -26.14 16.72 -7.45
N LEU A 40 -26.79 15.85 -8.24
CA LEU A 40 -27.16 16.16 -9.63
C LEU A 40 -28.12 17.37 -9.73
N LEU A 41 -29.01 17.53 -8.76
CA LEU A 41 -29.92 18.67 -8.65
C LEU A 41 -29.24 19.94 -8.12
N GLY A 42 -27.94 19.91 -7.81
CA GLY A 42 -27.18 21.04 -7.28
C GLY A 42 -27.57 21.44 -5.85
N GLN A 43 -28.30 20.59 -5.13
CA GLN A 43 -28.70 20.84 -3.74
C GLN A 43 -27.53 20.67 -2.77
N ILE A 44 -26.53 19.87 -3.15
CA ILE A 44 -25.27 19.72 -2.42
C ILE A 44 -24.09 19.95 -3.37
N ASN A 45 -23.08 20.71 -2.90
CA ASN A 45 -21.90 21.06 -3.70
C ASN A 45 -20.88 19.91 -3.81
N ARG A 46 -20.99 18.88 -2.96
CA ARG A 46 -20.03 17.77 -2.90
C ARG A 46 -20.69 16.50 -2.37
N LEU A 47 -20.44 15.38 -3.06
CA LEU A 47 -20.78 14.02 -2.63
C LEU A 47 -19.74 13.53 -1.60
N GLU A 48 -19.66 14.20 -0.45
CA GLU A 48 -18.91 13.67 0.69
C GLU A 48 -19.88 12.94 1.60
N PHE A 49 -19.87 11.60 1.53
CA PHE A 49 -20.51 10.80 2.56
C PHE A 49 -19.83 11.16 3.88
N GLN A 50 -20.59 11.76 4.80
CA GLN A 50 -20.15 11.88 6.18
C GLN A 50 -19.81 10.45 6.65
N THR A 51 -18.52 10.15 6.81
CA THR A 51 -18.12 8.92 7.48
C THR A 51 -18.85 8.93 8.81
N ARG A 52 -19.59 7.86 9.11
CA ARG A 52 -20.37 7.77 10.36
C ARG A 52 -19.44 8.18 11.50
N ARG A 53 -19.85 9.16 12.33
CA ARG A 53 -19.02 9.63 13.45
C ARG A 53 -18.45 8.41 14.21
N GLY A 54 -17.13 8.38 14.37
CA GLY A 54 -16.41 7.25 14.99
C GLY A 54 -15.86 6.18 14.04
N HIS A 55 -16.15 6.21 12.74
CA HIS A 55 -15.52 5.35 11.73
C HIS A 55 -14.34 6.08 11.08
N TYR A 56 -13.26 6.25 11.85
CA TYR A 56 -12.00 6.72 11.29
C TYR A 56 -11.30 5.55 10.58
N PRO A 57 -10.74 5.77 9.38
CA PRO A 57 -9.93 4.73 8.74
C PRO A 57 -8.78 4.37 9.68
N GLN A 58 -8.67 3.09 10.04
CA GLN A 58 -7.56 2.64 10.87
C GLN A 58 -6.25 2.87 10.12
N PRO A 59 -5.21 3.39 10.78
CA PRO A 59 -3.89 3.51 10.18
C PRO A 59 -3.41 2.12 9.76
N LYS A 60 -2.90 2.00 8.52
CA LYS A 60 -2.37 0.74 8.00
C LYS A 60 -1.19 0.30 8.88
N VAL A 61 -1.38 -0.75 9.67
CA VAL A 61 -0.30 -1.33 10.48
C VAL A 61 0.72 -1.97 9.54
N ARG A 62 2.02 -1.68 9.75
CA ARG A 62 3.09 -2.28 8.94
C ARG A 62 3.12 -3.80 9.20
N PRO A 63 3.27 -4.64 8.17
CA PRO A 63 3.44 -6.09 8.38
C PRO A 63 4.67 -6.34 9.26
N GLN A 64 4.51 -7.10 10.35
CA GLN A 64 5.67 -7.54 11.13
C GLN A 64 6.39 -8.64 10.35
N ARG A 65 7.61 -8.34 9.90
CA ARG A 65 8.46 -9.26 9.13
C ARG A 65 9.60 -9.75 10.01
N LYS A 66 10.09 -10.96 9.73
CA LYS A 66 11.31 -11.49 10.35
C LYS A 66 12.50 -10.61 9.98
N ALA A 67 13.38 -10.36 10.94
CA ALA A 67 14.64 -9.65 10.71
C ALA A 67 15.55 -10.46 9.78
N HIS A 68 16.35 -9.75 8.97
CA HIS A 68 17.37 -10.39 8.14
C HIS A 68 18.53 -10.90 9.00
N ASN A 69 19.17 -11.99 8.57
CA ASN A 69 20.42 -12.46 9.17
C ASN A 69 21.58 -11.64 8.60
N PHE A 70 22.00 -10.60 9.33
CA PHE A 70 23.08 -9.73 8.89
C PHE A 70 24.48 -10.33 9.14
N SER A 71 25.34 -10.25 8.12
CA SER A 71 26.80 -10.31 8.31
C SER A 71 27.30 -9.09 9.09
N VAL A 72 28.51 -9.17 9.67
CA VAL A 72 29.14 -8.07 10.41
C VAL A 72 29.23 -6.80 9.55
N SER A 73 29.63 -6.92 8.29
CA SER A 73 29.71 -5.79 7.35
C SER A 73 28.34 -5.19 7.02
N GLN A 74 27.31 -6.03 6.90
CA GLN A 74 25.95 -5.61 6.61
C GLN A 74 25.31 -4.92 7.83
N LYS A 75 25.63 -5.38 9.05
CA LYS A 75 25.18 -4.73 10.28
C LYS A 75 25.73 -3.30 10.37
N LEU A 76 27.01 -3.10 10.09
CA LEU A 76 27.61 -1.76 10.02
C LEU A 76 26.93 -0.87 8.97
N ALA A 77 26.68 -1.42 7.78
CA ALA A 77 25.95 -0.72 6.72
C ALA A 77 24.53 -0.32 7.15
N PHE A 78 23.84 -1.19 7.88
CA PHE A 78 22.49 -0.95 8.38
C PHE A 78 22.47 0.11 9.49
N GLU A 79 23.40 0.06 10.44
CA GLU A 79 23.56 1.09 11.48
C GLU A 79 23.86 2.46 10.85
N PHE A 80 24.73 2.52 9.84
CA PHE A 80 24.99 3.75 9.10
C PHE A 80 23.70 4.32 8.50
N LEU A 81 22.89 3.49 7.85
CA LEU A 81 21.63 3.91 7.23
C LEU A 81 20.59 4.37 8.27
N LYS A 82 20.56 3.77 9.45
CA LYS A 82 19.69 4.16 10.56
C LYS A 82 19.96 5.56 11.09
N THR A 83 21.20 6.06 11.01
CA THR A 83 21.52 7.43 11.44
C THR A 83 20.81 8.49 10.60
N TRP A 84 20.53 8.18 9.33
CA TRP A 84 19.84 9.07 8.40
C TRP A 84 18.34 8.78 8.27
N VAL A 85 17.95 7.50 8.38
CA VAL A 85 16.57 7.05 8.18
C VAL A 85 16.12 6.18 9.34
N HIS A 86 15.31 6.78 10.22
CA HIS A 86 14.76 6.14 11.43
C HIS A 86 13.69 5.09 11.13
N ASP A 87 13.11 5.14 9.93
CA ASP A 87 11.93 4.35 9.55
C ASP A 87 12.24 2.96 8.98
N LEU A 88 13.52 2.59 8.87
CA LEU A 88 13.95 1.33 8.27
C LEU A 88 13.94 0.19 9.29
N HIS A 89 13.06 -0.79 9.08
CA HIS A 89 12.95 -2.00 9.91
C HIS A 89 14.00 -3.05 9.53
N GLU A 90 14.41 -3.92 10.45
CA GLU A 90 15.42 -4.98 10.22
C GLU A 90 14.98 -6.03 9.19
N GLY A 91 13.67 -6.22 9.02
CA GLY A 91 13.07 -7.07 7.98
C GLY A 91 12.62 -6.29 6.74
N PHE A 92 13.44 -5.34 6.27
CA PHE A 92 13.09 -4.44 5.17
C PHE A 92 12.93 -5.18 3.83
N THR A 93 12.10 -4.63 2.93
CA THR A 93 12.01 -5.06 1.52
C THR A 93 12.90 -4.21 0.61
N ALA A 94 13.14 -4.67 -0.62
CA ALA A 94 13.93 -3.94 -1.62
C ALA A 94 13.38 -2.54 -1.88
N ASN A 95 12.04 -2.40 -1.84
CA ASN A 95 11.36 -1.12 -2.00
C ASN A 95 11.61 -0.16 -0.83
N GLU A 96 11.60 -0.67 0.41
CA GLU A 96 11.89 0.12 1.62
C GLU A 96 13.35 0.53 1.66
N LEU A 97 14.28 -0.38 1.34
CA LEU A 97 15.71 -0.06 1.23
C LEU A 97 15.96 1.03 0.19
N LYS A 98 15.32 0.93 -0.99
CA LYS A 98 15.44 1.95 -2.06
C LYS A 98 14.87 3.29 -1.63
N LYS A 99 13.76 3.31 -0.88
CA LYS A 99 13.20 4.54 -0.32
C LYS A 99 14.12 5.17 0.70
N ALA A 100 14.64 4.39 1.64
CA ALA A 100 15.59 4.85 2.64
C ALA A 100 16.87 5.41 1.99
N PHE A 101 17.41 4.71 0.98
CA PHE A 101 18.54 5.20 0.20
C PHE A 101 18.26 6.56 -0.44
N ARG A 102 17.09 6.74 -1.07
CA ARG A 102 16.72 8.04 -1.68
C ARG A 102 16.62 9.15 -0.64
N GLN A 103 16.05 8.88 0.53
CA GLN A 103 15.94 9.87 1.61
C GLN A 103 17.32 10.29 2.12
N ALA A 104 18.19 9.31 2.42
CA ALA A 104 19.56 9.58 2.84
C ALA A 104 20.37 10.28 1.73
N ALA A 105 20.19 9.89 0.47
CA ALA A 105 20.86 10.48 -0.68
C ALA A 105 20.50 11.96 -0.86
N LEU A 106 19.25 12.36 -0.62
CA LEU A 106 18.84 13.77 -0.69
C LEU A 106 19.49 14.60 0.43
N ALA A 107 19.60 14.05 1.64
CA ALA A 107 20.24 14.73 2.76
C ALA A 107 21.76 14.87 2.59
N LEU A 108 22.40 13.86 2.01
CA LEU A 108 23.85 13.79 1.83
C LEU A 108 24.33 14.31 0.47
N HIS A 109 23.43 14.76 -0.41
CA HIS A 109 23.81 15.20 -1.74
C HIS A 109 24.68 16.47 -1.68
N PRO A 110 25.79 16.56 -2.41
CA PRO A 110 26.66 17.74 -2.40
C PRO A 110 25.93 19.03 -2.83
N ASP A 111 25.01 18.94 -3.79
CA ASP A 111 24.24 20.10 -4.25
C ASP A 111 23.29 20.67 -3.17
N HIS A 112 22.98 19.88 -2.14
CA HIS A 112 22.16 20.31 -1.00
C HIS A 112 23.00 20.65 0.24
N GLY A 113 24.34 20.77 0.10
CA GLY A 113 25.26 21.05 1.20
C GLY A 113 25.73 19.80 1.95
N GLY A 114 25.51 18.60 1.41
CA GLY A 114 25.98 17.34 1.97
C GLY A 114 27.45 17.04 1.67
N ASN A 115 28.01 16.05 2.37
CA ASN A 115 29.39 15.61 2.18
C ASN A 115 29.48 14.53 1.08
N THR A 116 30.32 14.77 0.07
CA THR A 116 30.57 13.83 -1.03
C THR A 116 31.11 12.48 -0.56
N GLN A 117 31.96 12.46 0.48
CA GLN A 117 32.52 11.22 1.01
C GLN A 117 31.43 10.33 1.61
N GLN A 118 30.56 10.91 2.44
CA GLN A 118 29.43 10.21 3.05
C GLN A 118 28.43 9.73 2.01
N PHE A 119 28.25 10.46 0.91
CA PHE A 119 27.42 10.02 -0.20
C PHE A 119 27.99 8.78 -0.92
N LEU A 120 29.32 8.71 -1.09
CA LEU A 120 29.99 7.55 -1.65
C LEU A 120 29.89 6.33 -0.70
N GLU A 121 30.08 6.54 0.60
CA GLU A 121 29.89 5.51 1.62
C GLU A 121 28.45 4.99 1.64
N LEU A 122 27.45 5.89 1.58
CA LEU A 122 26.04 5.52 1.49
C LEU A 122 25.78 4.59 0.30
N LYS A 123 26.39 4.88 -0.86
CA LYS A 123 26.25 4.05 -2.05
C LYS A 123 26.88 2.66 -1.86
N ALA A 124 28.04 2.58 -1.21
CA ALA A 124 28.68 1.30 -0.89
C ALA A 124 27.84 0.47 0.09
N HIS A 125 27.34 1.09 1.17
CA HIS A 125 26.46 0.44 2.14
C HIS A 125 25.13 -0.01 1.52
N TYR A 126 24.58 0.75 0.57
CA TYR A 126 23.40 0.33 -0.17
C TYR A 126 23.65 -0.93 -1.02
N GLN A 127 24.82 -1.04 -1.65
CA GLN A 127 25.17 -2.22 -2.45
C GLN A 127 25.28 -3.48 -1.58
N THR A 128 25.92 -3.41 -0.41
CA THR A 128 26.04 -4.56 0.49
C THR A 128 24.71 -5.02 1.05
N LEU A 129 23.79 -4.09 1.33
CA LEU A 129 22.43 -4.42 1.80
C LEU A 129 21.51 -4.89 0.67
N ARG A 130 21.78 -4.50 -0.58
CA ARG A 130 20.99 -4.92 -1.74
C ARG A 130 21.13 -6.42 -2.01
N GLU A 131 22.29 -7.01 -1.75
CA GLU A 131 22.53 -8.45 -1.89
C GLU A 131 21.56 -9.29 -1.04
N LEU A 132 21.14 -8.79 0.13
CA LEU A 132 20.21 -9.48 1.01
C LEU A 132 18.76 -9.55 0.51
N VAL A 133 18.39 -8.65 -0.41
CA VAL A 133 17.01 -8.51 -0.87
C VAL A 133 16.89 -8.66 -2.39
N SER A 134 17.98 -9.04 -3.05
CA SER A 134 17.90 -9.57 -4.41
C SER A 134 17.20 -10.94 -4.34
N PRO A 135 16.18 -11.18 -5.17
CA PRO A 135 15.68 -12.53 -5.40
C PRO A 135 16.76 -13.40 -6.03
#